data_AF-A0A1V4LZR8-F1
#
_entry.id   AF-A0A1V4LZR8-F1
#
_cell.length_a   1.000
_cell.length_b   1.000
_cell.length_c   1.000
_cell.angle_alpha   90.00
_cell.angle_beta   90.00
_cell.angle_gamma   90.00
#
_symmetry.space_group_name_H-M   'P 1'
#
loop_
_entity.id
_entity.type
_entity.pdbx_description
1 polymer ?
#
loop_
_entity_poly.entity_id
_entity_poly.type
_entity_poly.pdbx_seq_one_letter_code
_entity_poly.pdbx_strand_id
1 'polypeptide(L)'
;MLLVQFLSLSYILFYFIEKKLHWKYLEKFEAFASAALVIWGVLLMVVTLRNFLDPLKTILRVLMVLWLFFLGKKTLENQRQEKSQVMLYEIFSFINNQLAAGLRLEDIIGNIHRVIEDKKMGRLFRERGEIFKENYDLELYLVELGRHFDPEEFFYVAYSLRNGFNLGMQQELLSYQQEIMFNNYIGIIIKKGDRNQIKLFFIALVQALALIIFVSYPIVIELMGSLDYLY
;
A
#
# COMPACT_ATOMS: atom_id res chain seq x y z
N MET A 1 11.15 -28.41 -23.18
CA MET A 1 12.23 -27.42 -23.02
C MET A 1 11.73 -26.11 -22.40
N LEU A 2 10.66 -25.47 -22.92
CA LEU A 2 10.03 -24.26 -22.34
C LEU A 2 9.55 -24.42 -20.88
N LEU A 3 9.08 -25.61 -20.51
CA LEU A 3 8.53 -25.92 -19.18
C LEU A 3 9.61 -25.99 -18.07
N VAL A 4 10.81 -26.44 -18.40
CA VAL A 4 11.97 -26.47 -17.48
C VAL A 4 12.52 -25.05 -17.27
N GLN A 5 12.50 -24.22 -18.32
CA GLN A 5 12.85 -22.80 -18.19
C GLN A 5 11.84 -22.06 -17.31
N PHE A 6 10.55 -22.34 -17.44
CA PHE A 6 9.51 -21.77 -16.57
C PHE A 6 9.68 -22.17 -15.08
N LEU A 7 10.07 -23.43 -14.82
CA LEU A 7 10.36 -23.93 -13.46
C LEU A 7 11.64 -23.34 -12.86
N SER A 8 12.68 -23.14 -13.68
CA SER A 8 13.91 -22.47 -13.22
C SER A 8 13.65 -21.01 -12.86
N LEU A 9 12.82 -20.30 -13.65
CA LEU A 9 12.41 -18.93 -13.38
C LEU A 9 11.49 -18.83 -12.15
N SER A 10 10.56 -19.77 -11.95
CA SER A 10 9.70 -19.79 -10.75
C SER A 10 10.49 -20.13 -9.48
N TYR A 11 11.46 -21.03 -9.56
CA TYR A 11 12.35 -21.38 -8.44
C TYR A 11 13.33 -20.24 -8.10
N ILE A 12 13.86 -19.54 -9.10
CA ILE A 12 14.69 -18.33 -8.89
C ILE A 12 13.84 -17.19 -8.31
N LEU A 13 12.59 -17.00 -8.76
CA LEU A 13 11.65 -16.05 -8.17
C LEU A 13 11.35 -16.40 -6.70
N PHE A 14 11.11 -17.68 -6.40
CA PHE A 14 10.88 -18.17 -5.05
C PHE A 14 12.09 -17.94 -4.14
N TYR A 15 13.29 -18.26 -4.61
CA TYR A 15 14.54 -18.01 -3.88
C TYR A 15 14.80 -16.51 -3.64
N PHE A 16 14.43 -15.64 -4.59
CA PHE A 16 14.54 -14.19 -4.42
C PHE A 16 13.49 -13.61 -3.46
N ILE A 17 12.29 -14.18 -3.45
CA ILE A 17 11.20 -13.83 -2.54
C ILE A 17 11.56 -14.29 -1.11
N GLU A 18 12.11 -15.48 -0.93
CA GLU A 18 12.42 -16.06 0.38
C GLU A 18 13.63 -15.38 1.04
N LYS A 19 14.69 -15.05 0.28
CA LYS A 19 15.97 -14.60 0.86
C LYS A 19 16.15 -13.08 0.91
N LYS A 20 15.27 -12.30 0.30
CA LYS A 20 15.45 -10.83 0.14
C LYS A 20 14.20 -9.99 0.41
N LEU A 21 13.21 -10.52 1.14
CA LEU A 21 12.04 -9.76 1.58
C LEU A 21 12.37 -8.88 2.80
N HIS A 22 13.28 -7.92 2.62
CA HIS A 22 13.18 -6.70 3.41
C HIS A 22 11.88 -6.01 2.97
N TRP A 23 11.01 -5.69 3.93
CA TRP A 23 9.68 -5.07 3.78
C TRP A 23 9.61 -3.93 2.74
N LYS A 24 10.73 -3.25 2.48
CA LYS A 24 10.93 -2.19 1.49
C LYS A 24 10.74 -2.61 0.01
N TYR A 25 10.78 -3.90 -0.32
CA TYR A 25 10.63 -4.40 -1.70
C TYR A 25 9.20 -4.85 -2.07
N LEU A 26 8.32 -5.04 -1.08
CA LEU A 26 6.93 -5.44 -1.32
C LEU A 26 6.13 -4.35 -2.05
N GLU A 27 6.38 -3.07 -1.74
CA GLU A 27 5.73 -1.95 -2.43
C GLU A 27 6.15 -1.82 -3.91
N LYS A 28 7.42 -2.11 -4.22
CA LYS A 28 7.89 -2.14 -5.61
C LYS A 28 7.28 -3.30 -6.40
N PHE A 29 6.98 -4.41 -5.72
CA PHE A 29 6.28 -5.54 -6.32
C PHE A 29 4.80 -5.21 -6.60
N GLU A 30 4.14 -4.38 -5.79
CA GLU A 30 2.75 -3.93 -6.07
C GLU A 30 2.67 -3.01 -7.30
N ALA A 31 3.63 -2.10 -7.46
CA ALA A 31 3.77 -1.29 -8.68
C ALA A 31 4.05 -2.17 -9.91
N PHE A 32 4.84 -3.23 -9.74
CA PHE A 32 5.13 -4.19 -10.80
C PHE A 32 3.91 -5.07 -11.13
N ALA A 33 3.15 -5.54 -10.12
CA ALA A 33 1.96 -6.37 -10.31
C ALA A 33 0.80 -5.59 -10.94
N SER A 34 0.61 -4.32 -10.55
CA SER A 34 -0.36 -3.43 -11.20
C SER A 34 0.06 -3.12 -12.65
N ALA A 35 1.34 -2.85 -12.91
CA ALA A 35 1.85 -2.71 -14.28
C ALA A 35 1.70 -4.00 -15.09
N ALA A 36 1.98 -5.17 -14.50
CA ALA A 36 1.83 -6.47 -15.13
C ALA A 36 0.35 -6.77 -15.45
N LEU A 37 -0.59 -6.43 -14.57
CA LEU A 37 -2.03 -6.56 -14.83
C LEU A 37 -2.49 -5.64 -15.96
N VAL A 38 -1.96 -4.41 -16.06
CA VAL A 38 -2.23 -3.52 -17.18
C VAL A 38 -1.68 -4.11 -18.48
N ILE A 39 -0.45 -4.62 -18.48
CA ILE A 39 0.17 -5.27 -19.64
C ILE A 39 -0.61 -6.52 -20.05
N TRP A 40 -1.06 -7.33 -19.09
CA TRP A 40 -1.88 -8.52 -19.33
C TRP A 40 -3.27 -8.14 -19.88
N GLY A 41 -3.87 -7.06 -19.37
CA GLY A 41 -5.12 -6.50 -19.88
C GLY A 41 -5.00 -6.00 -21.32
N VAL A 42 -3.89 -5.34 -21.66
CA VAL A 42 -3.59 -4.90 -23.03
C VAL A 42 -3.34 -6.10 -23.95
N LEU A 43 -2.61 -7.13 -23.51
CA LEU A 43 -2.42 -8.37 -24.26
C LEU A 43 -3.75 -9.09 -24.51
N LEU A 44 -4.63 -9.17 -23.51
CA LEU A 44 -6.00 -9.70 -23.67
C LEU A 44 -6.80 -8.88 -24.68
N MET A 45 -6.66 -7.55 -24.67
CA MET A 45 -7.33 -6.64 -25.60
C MET A 45 -6.88 -6.88 -27.05
N VAL A 46 -5.57 -7.08 -27.27
CA VAL A 46 -5.00 -7.42 -28.58
C VAL A 46 -5.46 -8.81 -29.05
N VAL A 47 -5.52 -9.79 -28.14
CA VAL A 47 -6.05 -11.14 -28.45
C VAL A 47 -7.55 -11.09 -28.76
N THR A 48 -8.34 -10.22 -28.11
CA THR A 48 -9.76 -10.02 -28.45
C THR A 48 -9.97 -9.38 -29.80
N LEU A 49 -9.13 -8.42 -30.21
CA LEU A 49 -9.19 -7.81 -31.54
C LEU A 49 -8.96 -8.83 -32.65
N ARG A 50 -8.17 -9.88 -32.39
CA ARG A 50 -7.88 -10.96 -33.35
C ARG A 50 -9.00 -12.01 -33.44
N ASN A 51 -9.82 -12.16 -32.40
CA ASN A 51 -10.90 -13.16 -32.29
C ASN A 51 -12.30 -12.53 -32.39
N PHE A 52 -12.50 -11.67 -33.40
CA PHE A 52 -13.71 -10.85 -33.58
C PHE A 52 -15.00 -11.63 -33.91
N LEU A 53 -14.93 -12.96 -33.99
CA LEU A 53 -16.05 -13.81 -34.41
C LEU A 53 -17.14 -14.00 -33.35
N ASP A 54 -16.87 -13.73 -32.06
CA ASP A 54 -17.85 -13.88 -30.97
C ASP A 54 -18.07 -12.55 -30.20
N PRO A 55 -19.07 -11.73 -30.57
CA PRO A 55 -19.29 -10.41 -29.97
C PRO A 55 -19.59 -10.47 -28.46
N LEU A 56 -20.29 -11.51 -27.99
CA LEU A 56 -20.59 -11.69 -26.56
C LEU A 56 -19.34 -11.93 -25.70
N LYS A 57 -18.38 -12.73 -26.19
CA LYS A 57 -17.12 -13.00 -25.47
C LYS A 57 -16.24 -11.76 -25.43
N THR A 58 -16.27 -10.94 -26.47
CA THR A 58 -15.54 -9.67 -26.52
C THR A 58 -16.11 -8.66 -25.51
N ILE A 59 -17.43 -8.51 -25.43
CA ILE A 59 -18.08 -7.62 -24.44
C ILE A 59 -17.74 -8.05 -23.01
N LEU A 60 -17.82 -9.35 -22.70
CA LEU A 60 -17.55 -9.86 -21.36
C LEU A 60 -16.09 -9.63 -20.92
N ARG A 61 -15.13 -9.75 -21.86
CA ARG A 61 -13.71 -9.46 -21.60
C ARG A 61 -13.44 -7.97 -21.39
N VAL A 62 -14.08 -7.09 -22.17
CA VAL A 62 -13.96 -5.62 -21.98
C VAL A 62 -14.52 -5.20 -20.62
N LEU A 63 -15.67 -5.74 -20.22
CA LEU A 63 -16.25 -5.50 -18.90
C LEU A 63 -15.33 -5.96 -17.77
N MET A 64 -14.68 -7.12 -17.93
CA MET A 64 -13.72 -7.63 -16.95
C MET A 64 -12.50 -6.71 -16.81
N VAL A 65 -11.95 -6.18 -17.91
CA VAL A 65 -10.80 -5.25 -17.88
C VAL A 65 -11.18 -3.93 -17.21
N LEU A 66 -12.37 -3.38 -17.51
CA LEU A 66 -12.87 -2.18 -16.85
C LEU A 66 -13.07 -2.39 -15.36
N TRP A 67 -13.65 -3.53 -14.96
CA TRP A 67 -13.84 -3.87 -13.55
C TRP A 67 -12.50 -3.96 -12.80
N LEU A 68 -11.48 -4.61 -13.38
CA LEU A 68 -10.13 -4.66 -12.82
C LEU A 68 -9.49 -3.26 -12.71
N PHE A 69 -9.70 -2.40 -13.70
CA PHE A 69 -9.20 -1.02 -13.67
C PHE A 69 -9.82 -0.22 -12.51
N PHE A 70 -11.15 -0.28 -12.34
CA PHE A 70 -11.85 0.39 -11.24
C PHE A 70 -11.41 -0.14 -9.87
N LEU A 71 -11.24 -1.44 -9.72
CA LEU A 71 -10.72 -2.05 -8.48
C LEU A 71 -9.29 -1.58 -8.18
N GLY A 72 -8.43 -1.53 -9.21
CA GLY A 72 -7.06 -1.05 -9.06
C GLY A 72 -7.02 0.39 -8.57
N LYS A 73 -7.82 1.28 -9.18
CA LYS A 73 -7.91 2.68 -8.77
C LYS A 73 -8.36 2.83 -7.31
N LYS A 74 -9.46 2.15 -6.93
CA LYS A 74 -9.99 2.20 -5.56
C LYS A 74 -8.97 1.69 -4.53
N THR A 75 -8.22 0.65 -4.88
CA THR A 75 -7.18 0.09 -4.00
C THR A 75 -6.04 1.09 -3.80
N LEU A 76 -5.61 1.77 -4.86
CA LEU A 76 -4.55 2.79 -4.78
C LEU A 76 -4.98 4.00 -3.93
N GLU A 77 -6.23 4.45 -4.06
CA GLU A 77 -6.77 5.53 -3.24
C GLU A 77 -6.79 5.14 -1.75
N ASN A 78 -7.30 3.96 -1.42
CA ASN A 78 -7.30 3.45 -0.05
C ASN A 78 -5.89 3.32 0.52
N GLN A 79 -4.91 2.86 -0.28
CA GLN A 79 -3.52 2.77 0.16
C GLN A 79 -2.91 4.15 0.44
N ARG A 80 -3.22 5.16 -0.38
CA ARG A 80 -2.75 6.53 -0.16
C ARG A 80 -3.32 7.10 1.15
N GLN A 81 -4.60 6.87 1.41
CA GLN A 81 -5.23 7.26 2.68
C GLN A 81 -4.59 6.53 3.87
N GLU A 82 -4.43 5.21 3.79
CA GLU A 82 -3.77 4.42 4.84
C GLU A 82 -2.33 4.91 5.12
N LYS A 83 -1.59 5.35 4.08
CA LYS A 83 -0.25 5.93 4.24
C LYS A 83 -0.28 7.31 4.88
N SER A 84 -1.22 8.17 4.47
CA SER A 84 -1.44 9.50 5.06
C SER A 84 -1.72 9.39 6.55
N GLN A 85 -2.65 8.52 6.94
CA GLN A 85 -3.04 8.31 8.34
C GLN A 85 -1.88 7.81 9.21
N VAL A 86 -1.07 6.87 8.70
CA VAL A 86 0.13 6.39 9.40
C VAL A 86 1.13 7.52 9.61
N MET A 87 1.40 8.30 8.57
CA MET A 87 2.33 9.44 8.65
C MET A 87 1.83 10.50 9.64
N LEU A 88 0.54 10.82 9.63
CA LEU A 88 -0.04 11.78 10.57
C LEU A 88 0.03 11.29 12.02
N TYR A 89 -0.18 9.99 12.26
CA TYR A 89 0.02 9.39 13.57
C TYR A 89 1.48 9.50 14.04
N GLU A 90 2.45 9.20 13.18
CA GLU A 90 3.88 9.31 13.50
C GLU A 90 4.28 10.75 13.83
N ILE A 91 3.77 11.72 13.06
CA ILE A 91 3.98 13.15 13.31
C ILE A 91 3.34 13.55 14.65
N PHE A 92 2.08 13.17 14.90
CA PHE A 92 1.38 13.46 16.14
C PHE A 92 2.10 12.87 17.36
N SER A 93 2.50 11.60 17.29
CA SER A 93 3.24 10.92 18.35
C SER A 93 4.58 11.60 18.61
N PHE A 94 5.31 11.97 17.55
CA PHE A 94 6.55 12.74 17.67
C PHE A 94 6.31 14.08 18.39
N ILE A 95 5.35 14.88 17.93
CA ILE A 95 5.05 16.20 18.52
C ILE A 95 4.71 16.07 20.00
N ASN A 96 3.80 15.18 20.36
CA ASN A 96 3.42 14.97 21.77
C ASN A 96 4.60 14.52 22.63
N ASN A 97 5.45 13.62 22.12
CA ASN A 97 6.63 13.17 22.85
C ASN A 97 7.63 14.31 23.08
N GLN A 98 7.84 15.18 22.07
CA GLN A 98 8.74 16.31 22.21
C GLN A 98 8.15 17.40 23.15
N LEU A 99 6.85 17.67 23.07
CA LEU A 99 6.16 18.59 23.97
C LEU A 99 6.21 18.09 25.43
N ALA A 100 5.98 16.80 25.64
CA ALA A 100 6.10 16.18 26.97
C ALA A 100 7.53 16.22 27.52
N ALA A 101 8.55 16.20 26.64
CA ALA A 101 9.95 16.41 27.00
C ALA A 101 10.30 17.88 27.29
N GLY A 102 9.35 18.82 27.15
CA GLY A 102 9.55 20.24 27.39
C GLY A 102 10.33 20.97 26.30
N LEU A 103 10.40 20.40 25.09
CA LEU A 103 11.04 21.07 23.96
C LEU A 103 10.18 22.21 23.43
N ARG A 104 10.85 23.25 22.94
CA ARG A 104 10.18 24.43 22.39
C ARG A 104 9.57 24.10 21.02
N LEU A 105 8.44 24.72 20.71
CA LEU A 105 7.67 24.42 19.51
C LEU A 105 8.47 24.65 18.20
N GLU A 106 9.35 25.64 18.18
CA GLU A 106 10.22 25.96 17.04
C GLU A 106 11.20 24.82 16.74
N ASP A 107 11.73 24.20 17.78
CA ASP A 107 12.63 23.05 17.65
C ASP A 107 11.87 21.81 17.21
N ILE A 108 10.64 21.63 17.70
CA ILE A 108 9.76 20.53 17.28
C ILE A 108 9.43 20.66 15.80
N ILE A 109 8.84 21.78 15.38
CA ILE A 109 8.46 22.06 13.99
C ILE A 109 9.66 21.94 13.06
N GLY A 110 10.83 22.47 13.47
CA GLY A 110 12.06 22.35 12.71
C GLY A 110 12.53 20.92 12.48
N ASN A 111 12.12 19.95 13.31
CA ASN A 111 12.56 18.56 13.27
C ASN A 111 11.49 17.56 12.81
N ILE A 112 10.21 17.94 12.67
CA ILE A 112 9.12 17.04 12.22
C ILE A 112 9.47 16.32 10.91
N HIS A 113 10.12 17.01 9.97
CA HIS A 113 10.51 16.43 8.68
C HIS A 113 11.39 15.17 8.78
N ARG A 114 12.05 14.93 9.93
CA ARG A 114 12.93 13.79 10.17
C ARG A 114 12.18 12.49 10.45
N VAL A 115 10.95 12.57 10.97
CA VAL A 115 10.12 11.37 11.22
C VAL A 115 9.25 11.00 10.00
N ILE A 116 9.21 11.85 8.98
CA ILE A 116 8.42 11.61 7.77
C ILE A 116 9.22 10.76 6.77
N GLU A 117 8.72 9.55 6.48
CA GLU A 117 9.36 8.67 5.48
C GLU A 117 9.21 9.17 4.03
N ASP A 118 8.08 9.79 3.69
CA ASP A 118 7.83 10.32 2.35
C ASP A 118 8.71 11.55 2.10
N LYS A 119 9.67 11.42 1.19
CA LYS A 119 10.63 12.51 0.85
C LYS A 119 9.96 13.79 0.38
N LYS A 120 8.83 13.71 -0.34
CA LYS A 120 8.13 14.88 -0.84
C LYS A 120 7.44 15.60 0.31
N MET A 121 6.76 14.85 1.17
CA MET A 121 6.12 15.41 2.36
C MET A 121 7.15 15.93 3.37
N GLY A 122 8.25 15.21 3.60
CA GLY A 122 9.34 15.66 4.45
C GLY A 122 9.96 16.99 3.98
N ARG A 123 10.13 17.18 2.66
CA ARG A 123 10.55 18.49 2.11
C ARG A 123 9.54 19.59 2.38
N LEU A 124 8.25 19.32 2.14
CA LEU A 124 7.18 20.28 2.42
C LEU A 124 7.19 20.72 3.89
N PHE A 125 7.28 19.77 4.83
CA PHE A 125 7.35 20.09 6.26
C PHE A 125 8.61 20.88 6.63
N ARG A 126 9.75 20.58 5.99
CA ARG A 126 10.99 21.33 6.20
C ARG A 126 10.86 22.78 5.70
N GLU A 127 10.43 22.96 4.47
CA GLU A 127 10.27 24.29 3.84
C GLU A 127 9.29 25.15 4.64
N ARG A 128 8.14 24.58 5.03
CA ARG A 128 7.14 25.29 5.84
C ARG A 128 7.62 25.53 7.27
N GLY A 129 8.39 24.61 7.84
CA GLY A 129 9.01 24.79 9.15
C GLY A 129 10.05 25.90 9.19
N GLU A 130 10.79 26.10 8.09
CA GLU A 130 11.71 27.24 7.94
C GLU A 130 10.95 28.57 7.89
N ILE A 131 9.85 28.65 7.11
CA ILE A 131 8.96 29.83 7.07
C ILE A 131 8.34 30.14 8.44
N PHE A 132 7.94 29.10 9.17
CA PHE A 132 7.41 29.27 10.54
C PHE A 132 8.46 29.85 11.48
N LYS A 133 9.73 29.41 11.39
CA LYS A 133 10.81 29.96 12.23
C LYS A 133 11.10 31.43 11.97
N GLU A 134 10.82 31.92 10.77
CA GLU A 134 11.00 33.33 10.41
C GLU A 134 9.82 34.20 10.89
N ASN A 135 8.58 33.72 10.69
CA ASN A 135 7.37 34.53 10.90
C ASN A 135 6.69 34.29 12.26
N TYR A 136 7.00 33.19 12.95
CA TYR A 136 6.36 32.74 14.19
C TYR A 136 4.82 32.65 14.14
N ASP A 137 4.26 32.52 12.92
CA ASP A 137 2.82 32.41 12.70
C ASP A 137 2.41 30.93 12.59
N LEU A 138 1.92 30.38 13.70
CA LEU A 138 1.48 28.99 13.77
C LEU A 138 0.21 28.74 12.94
N GLU A 139 -0.71 29.70 12.90
CA GLU A 139 -1.98 29.52 12.20
C GLU A 139 -1.76 29.48 10.70
N LEU A 140 -0.89 30.34 10.17
CA LEU A 140 -0.49 30.29 8.76
C LEU A 140 0.18 28.95 8.43
N TYR A 141 1.12 28.48 9.27
CA TYR A 141 1.80 27.20 9.10
C TYR A 141 0.82 26.03 9.03
N LEU A 142 -0.15 25.98 9.95
CA LEU A 142 -1.16 24.91 10.01
C LEU A 142 -2.12 24.95 8.82
N VAL A 143 -2.55 26.14 8.39
CA VAL A 143 -3.43 26.29 7.21
C VAL A 143 -2.71 25.83 5.94
N GLU A 144 -1.44 26.19 5.77
CA GLU A 144 -0.68 25.80 4.58
C GLU A 144 -0.39 24.29 4.53
N LEU A 145 -0.10 23.67 5.68
CA LEU A 145 0.05 22.22 5.75
C LEU A 145 -1.27 21.49 5.56
N GLY A 146 -2.35 21.95 6.21
CA GLY A 146 -3.67 21.35 6.15
C GLY A 146 -4.25 21.23 4.73
N ARG A 147 -3.81 22.08 3.79
CA ARG A 147 -4.19 21.97 2.36
C ARG A 147 -3.73 20.68 1.68
N HIS A 148 -2.80 19.94 2.28
CA HIS A 148 -2.23 18.71 1.72
C HIS A 148 -2.83 17.43 2.32
N PHE A 149 -3.74 17.58 3.27
CA PHE A 149 -4.31 16.48 4.04
C PHE A 149 -5.82 16.54 4.07
N ASP A 150 -6.44 15.42 4.45
CA ASP A 150 -7.84 15.44 4.83
C ASP A 150 -8.03 16.31 6.09
N PRO A 151 -8.99 17.25 6.10
CA PRO A 151 -9.24 18.12 7.24
C PRO A 151 -9.46 17.37 8.56
N GLU A 152 -10.15 16.23 8.53
CA GLU A 152 -10.45 15.45 9.74
C GLU A 152 -9.20 14.75 10.28
N GLU A 153 -8.35 14.23 9.40
CA GLU A 153 -7.11 13.54 9.80
C GLU A 153 -6.06 14.53 10.32
N PHE A 154 -5.92 15.68 9.67
CA PHE A 154 -4.94 16.70 10.04
C PHE A 154 -5.33 17.46 11.31
N PHE A 155 -6.62 17.52 11.63
CA PHE A 155 -7.15 18.23 12.80
C PHE A 155 -6.38 17.90 14.08
N TYR A 156 -6.09 16.63 14.33
CA TYR A 156 -5.40 16.19 15.56
C TYR A 156 -3.95 16.68 15.65
N VAL A 157 -3.23 16.70 14.52
CA VAL A 157 -1.85 17.24 14.44
C VAL A 157 -1.88 18.76 14.68
N ALA A 158 -2.79 19.47 14.00
CA ALA A 158 -2.97 20.90 14.17
C ALA A 158 -3.36 21.26 15.60
N TYR A 159 -4.24 20.47 16.21
CA TYR A 159 -4.69 20.65 17.58
C TYR A 159 -3.57 20.42 18.59
N SER A 160 -2.74 19.38 18.43
CA SER A 160 -1.57 19.14 19.29
C SER A 160 -0.58 20.32 19.24
N LEU A 161 -0.28 20.85 18.04
CA LEU A 161 0.59 22.01 17.89
C LEU A 161 0.00 23.28 18.50
N ARG A 162 -1.31 23.54 18.30
CA ARG A 162 -2.00 24.68 18.92
C ARG A 162 -2.00 24.61 20.44
N ASN A 163 -2.23 23.42 21.00
CA ASN A 163 -2.18 23.22 22.44
C ASN A 163 -0.75 23.43 22.97
N GLY A 164 0.26 22.87 22.31
CA GLY A 164 1.66 23.09 22.66
C GLY A 164 2.07 24.57 22.63
N PHE A 165 1.40 25.40 21.83
CA PHE A 165 1.67 26.82 21.71
C PHE A 165 0.91 27.69 22.73
N ASN A 166 -0.39 27.46 22.91
CA ASN A 166 -1.29 28.40 23.60
C ASN A 166 -1.71 27.97 25.01
N LEU A 167 -1.75 26.67 25.29
CA LEU A 167 -2.47 26.13 26.44
C LEU A 167 -1.60 25.08 27.13
N GLY A 168 -1.03 25.43 28.29
CA GLY A 168 -0.37 24.45 29.16
C GLY A 168 -1.14 23.12 29.15
N MET A 169 -0.41 22.02 28.87
CA MET A 169 -0.96 20.78 28.32
C MET A 169 -2.27 20.32 29.00
N GLN A 170 -3.39 20.37 28.27
CA GLN A 170 -4.61 19.66 28.66
C GLN A 170 -4.42 18.16 28.42
N GLN A 171 -3.76 17.50 29.37
CA GLN A 171 -3.29 16.11 29.25
C GLN A 171 -4.43 15.11 28.98
N GLU A 172 -5.63 15.34 29.54
CA GLU A 172 -6.78 14.44 29.35
C GLU A 172 -7.34 14.45 27.93
N LEU A 173 -7.39 15.61 27.27
CA LEU A 173 -7.91 15.66 25.90
C LEU A 173 -6.88 15.10 24.89
N LEU A 174 -5.60 15.33 25.16
CA LEU A 174 -4.51 14.77 24.35
C LEU A 174 -4.43 13.25 24.48
N SER A 175 -4.66 12.69 25.67
CA SER A 175 -4.65 11.23 25.87
C SER A 175 -5.80 10.54 25.14
N TYR A 176 -7.00 11.12 25.17
CA TYR A 176 -8.16 10.61 24.42
C TYR A 176 -7.92 10.63 22.90
N GLN A 177 -7.38 11.74 22.38
CA GLN A 177 -7.03 11.84 20.96
C GLN A 177 -5.93 10.86 20.55
N GLN A 178 -4.94 10.67 21.42
CA GLN A 178 -3.88 9.70 21.21
C GLN A 178 -4.42 8.27 21.15
N GLU A 179 -5.39 7.92 22.00
CA GLU A 179 -6.06 6.62 21.98
C GLU A 179 -6.77 6.39 20.64
N ILE A 180 -7.53 7.37 20.15
CA ILE A 180 -8.22 7.29 18.85
C ILE A 180 -7.22 7.07 17.70
N MET A 181 -6.18 7.91 17.62
CA MET A 181 -5.20 7.79 16.53
C MET A 181 -4.38 6.50 16.63
N PHE A 182 -4.06 6.04 17.85
CA PHE A 182 -3.37 4.77 18.07
C PHE A 182 -4.24 3.58 17.63
N ASN A 183 -5.52 3.56 18.00
CA ASN A 183 -6.44 2.50 17.59
C ASN A 183 -6.59 2.44 16.06
N ASN A 184 -6.71 3.60 15.41
CA ASN A 184 -6.74 3.67 13.94
C ASN A 184 -5.42 3.17 13.32
N TYR A 185 -4.29 3.59 13.85
CA TYR A 185 -2.96 3.15 13.42
C TYR A 185 -2.80 1.63 13.54
N ILE A 186 -3.08 1.07 14.72
CA ILE A 186 -3.01 -0.37 14.97
C ILE A 186 -3.98 -1.13 14.05
N GLY A 187 -5.19 -0.61 13.84
CA GLY A 187 -6.15 -1.15 12.88
C GLY A 187 -5.57 -1.25 11.47
N ILE A 188 -4.89 -0.21 10.99
CA ILE A 188 -4.20 -0.21 9.68
C ILE A 188 -3.08 -1.26 9.66
N ILE A 189 -2.27 -1.35 10.71
CA ILE A 189 -1.17 -2.32 10.80
C ILE A 189 -1.70 -3.77 10.80
N ILE A 190 -2.73 -4.07 11.59
CA ILE A 190 -3.38 -5.39 11.61
C ILE A 190 -3.94 -5.72 10.23
N LYS A 191 -4.70 -4.80 9.61
CA LYS A 191 -5.26 -4.98 8.27
C LYS A 191 -4.18 -5.22 7.21
N LYS A 192 -3.02 -4.55 7.31
CA LYS A 192 -1.86 -4.81 6.45
C LYS A 192 -1.30 -6.22 6.70
N GLY A 193 -1.22 -6.66 7.95
CA GLY A 193 -0.85 -8.02 8.35
C GLY A 193 -1.76 -9.06 7.72
N ASP A 194 -3.07 -8.93 7.90
CA ASP A 194 -4.08 -9.86 7.37
C ASP A 194 -4.06 -9.91 5.84
N ARG A 195 -3.95 -8.74 5.18
CA ARG A 195 -3.82 -8.69 3.72
C ARG A 195 -2.58 -9.44 3.24
N ASN A 196 -1.48 -9.37 3.97
CA ASN A 196 -0.26 -10.11 3.64
C ASN A 196 -0.42 -11.61 3.86
N GLN A 197 -1.10 -12.04 4.93
CA GLN A 197 -1.42 -13.46 5.14
C GLN A 197 -2.28 -14.03 4.01
N ILE A 198 -3.33 -13.29 3.61
CA ILE A 198 -4.19 -13.67 2.48
C ILE A 198 -3.37 -13.76 1.18
N LYS A 199 -2.47 -12.81 0.92
CA LYS A 199 -1.57 -12.85 -0.25
C LYS A 199 -0.69 -14.10 -0.24
N LEU A 200 -0.07 -14.44 0.90
CA LEU A 200 0.75 -15.64 1.04
C LEU A 200 -0.08 -16.91 0.80
N PHE A 201 -1.31 -16.95 1.31
CA PHE A 201 -2.23 -18.05 1.05
C PHE A 201 -2.53 -18.20 -0.45
N PHE A 202 -2.81 -17.10 -1.17
CA PHE A 202 -3.04 -17.16 -2.62
C PHE A 202 -1.82 -17.63 -3.40
N ILE A 203 -0.61 -17.19 -3.03
CA ILE A 203 0.63 -17.66 -3.66
C ILE A 203 0.78 -19.16 -3.47
N ALA A 204 0.57 -19.66 -2.24
CA ALA A 204 0.63 -21.09 -1.93
C ALA A 204 -0.44 -21.89 -2.70
N LEU A 205 -1.66 -21.35 -2.82
CA LEU A 205 -2.75 -21.97 -3.56
C LEU A 205 -2.44 -22.11 -5.06
N VAL A 206 -1.95 -21.04 -5.70
CA VAL A 206 -1.55 -21.07 -7.13
C VAL A 206 -0.45 -22.11 -7.36
N GLN A 207 0.51 -22.18 -6.44
CA GLN A 207 1.59 -23.17 -6.51
C GLN A 207 1.07 -24.60 -6.34
N ALA A 208 0.15 -24.85 -5.40
CA ALA A 208 -0.47 -26.15 -5.22
C ALA A 208 -1.26 -26.60 -6.46
N LEU A 209 -2.03 -25.70 -7.08
CA LEU A 209 -2.76 -25.99 -8.31
C LEU A 209 -1.82 -26.33 -9.48
N ALA A 210 -0.70 -25.62 -9.63
CA ALA A 210 0.29 -25.92 -10.66
C ALA A 210 0.87 -27.33 -10.49
N LEU A 211 1.13 -27.77 -9.25
CA LEU A 211 1.58 -29.13 -8.95
C LEU A 211 0.52 -30.18 -9.26
N ILE A 212 -0.75 -29.92 -8.91
CA ILE A 212 -1.87 -30.84 -9.23
C ILE A 212 -2.00 -31.02 -10.74
N ILE A 213 -1.91 -29.94 -11.53
CA ILE A 213 -1.96 -30.02 -13.00
C ILE A 213 -0.75 -30.81 -13.52
N PHE A 214 0.44 -30.57 -12.98
CA PHE A 214 1.66 -31.26 -13.39
C PHE A 214 1.60 -32.77 -13.15
N VAL A 215 1.04 -33.20 -12.01
CA VAL A 215 0.89 -34.62 -11.67
C VAL A 215 -0.27 -35.26 -12.43
N SER A 216 -1.41 -34.55 -12.57
CA SER A 216 -2.60 -35.11 -13.21
C SER A 216 -2.47 -35.22 -14.74
N TYR A 217 -1.75 -34.30 -15.40
CA TYR A 217 -1.58 -34.30 -16.85
C TYR A 217 -1.02 -35.61 -17.43
N PRO A 218 0.11 -36.17 -16.98
CA PRO A 218 0.63 -37.43 -17.52
C PRO A 218 -0.30 -38.61 -17.24
N ILE A 219 -0.92 -38.65 -16.05
CA ILE A 219 -1.87 -39.71 -15.66
C ILE A 219 -3.07 -39.73 -16.61
N VAL A 220 -3.61 -38.55 -16.94
CA VAL A 220 -4.73 -38.43 -17.90
C VAL A 220 -4.32 -38.90 -19.29
N ILE A 221 -3.12 -38.55 -19.76
CA ILE A 221 -2.60 -39.02 -21.06
C ILE A 221 -2.45 -40.54 -21.09
N GLU A 222 -1.87 -41.13 -20.05
CA GLU A 222 -1.71 -42.60 -19.98
C GLU A 222 -3.06 -43.31 -19.94
N LEU A 223 -4.04 -42.78 -19.20
CA LEU A 223 -5.41 -43.29 -19.16
C LEU A 223 -6.09 -43.22 -20.53
N MET A 224 -6.00 -42.09 -21.23
CA MET A 224 -6.57 -41.93 -22.56
C MET A 224 -5.91 -42.89 -23.55
N GLY A 225 -4.57 -43.00 -23.52
CA GLY A 225 -3.85 -43.95 -24.37
C GLY A 225 -4.24 -45.40 -24.10
N SER A 226 -4.46 -45.77 -22.84
CA SER A 226 -4.88 -47.13 -22.46
C SER A 226 -6.31 -47.45 -22.89
N LEU A 227 -7.21 -46.47 -22.89
CA LEU A 227 -8.59 -46.61 -23.37
C LEU A 227 -8.64 -46.83 -24.89
N ASP A 228 -7.77 -46.17 -25.64
CA ASP A 228 -7.64 -46.36 -27.10
C ASP A 228 -7.12 -47.76 -27.49
N TYR A 229 -6.50 -48.51 -26.56
CA TYR A 229 -6.10 -49.90 -26.80
C TYR A 229 -7.22 -50.92 -26.49
N LEU A 230 -8.27 -50.52 -25.78
CA LEU A 230 -9.35 -51.40 -25.35
C LEU A 230 -10.59 -51.33 -26.27
N TYR A 231 -10.70 -50.30 -27.11
CA TYR A 231 -11.76 -50.07 -28.09
C TYR A 231 -11.20 -50.03 -29.51
#